data_AF-A0A8J7WFU7-F1
#
_entry.id   AF-A0A8J7WFU7-F1
#
_cell.length_a   1.000
_cell.length_b   1.000
_cell.length_c   1.000
_cell.angle_alpha   90.00
_cell.angle_beta   90.00
_cell.angle_gamma   90.00
#
_symmetry.space_group_name_H-M   'P 1'
#
loop_
_entity.id
_entity.type
_entity.pdbx_description
1 polymer ?
#
loop_
_entity_poly.entity_id
_entity_poly.type
_entity_poly.pdbx_seq_one_letter_code
_entity_poly.pdbx_strand_id
1 'polypeptide(L)'
;MKALAILLAAALAGPAQADGASFTFAWQGAGGYAMTGAMSFDPALIGRRMVREQDVSCFVIEGTKDGIPIGRWMLGMLGPDTSWRLFFDPVASAFVVEGHGVRMPQAWNMNGAGDDCGIGGFGFNLGNLGQDFCLDNRTVVASRIAPEIPFPATRDNGYVFPRGACTGPDLLSLGPSDPALPGG
;
A
#
# COMPACT_ATOMS: atom_id res chain seq x y z
N MET A 1 4.23 -62.14 -14.10
CA MET A 1 3.83 -60.79 -14.53
C MET A 1 3.65 -59.94 -13.27
N LYS A 2 4.61 -59.05 -12.96
CA LYS A 2 4.53 -58.14 -11.80
C LYS A 2 4.07 -56.78 -12.33
N ALA A 3 2.87 -56.34 -11.94
CA ALA A 3 2.37 -55.02 -12.28
C ALA A 3 3.12 -53.97 -11.44
N LEU A 4 3.77 -53.03 -12.12
CA LEU A 4 4.51 -51.93 -11.52
C LEU A 4 3.51 -50.81 -11.19
N ALA A 5 3.26 -50.56 -9.90
CA ALA A 5 2.50 -49.42 -9.45
C ALA A 5 3.39 -48.17 -9.55
N ILE A 6 3.00 -47.23 -10.41
CA ILE A 6 3.63 -45.91 -10.49
C ILE A 6 2.69 -44.94 -9.74
N LEU A 7 3.03 -44.61 -8.49
CA LEU A 7 2.41 -43.49 -7.79
C LEU A 7 3.00 -42.19 -8.36
N LEU A 8 2.16 -41.44 -9.08
CA LEU A 8 2.47 -40.10 -9.53
C LEU A 8 2.19 -39.13 -8.37
N ALA A 9 3.24 -38.73 -7.65
CA ALA A 9 3.14 -37.69 -6.62
C ALA A 9 2.97 -36.32 -7.31
N ALA A 10 1.74 -35.81 -7.32
CA ALA A 10 1.45 -34.44 -7.72
C ALA A 10 1.99 -33.49 -6.64
N ALA A 11 3.12 -32.82 -6.94
CA ALA A 11 3.62 -31.73 -6.12
C ALA A 11 2.62 -30.56 -6.20
N LEU A 12 1.95 -30.28 -5.08
CA LEU A 12 1.21 -29.05 -4.85
C LEU A 12 2.22 -27.89 -4.75
N ALA A 13 2.67 -27.38 -5.89
CA ALA A 13 3.36 -26.10 -5.95
C ALA A 13 2.29 -25.01 -5.74
N GLY A 14 2.20 -24.49 -4.51
CA GLY A 14 1.44 -23.28 -4.23
C GLY A 14 2.00 -22.11 -5.05
N PRO A 15 1.18 -21.07 -5.33
CA PRO A 15 1.66 -19.89 -6.04
C PRO A 15 2.78 -19.26 -5.22
N ALA A 16 4.01 -19.33 -5.75
CA ALA A 16 5.13 -18.55 -5.23
C ALA A 16 4.79 -17.08 -5.47
N GLN A 17 4.34 -16.37 -4.44
CA GLN A 17 4.45 -14.93 -4.47
C GLN A 17 5.94 -14.63 -4.62
N ALA A 18 6.31 -13.87 -5.65
CA ALA A 18 7.68 -13.40 -5.78
C ALA A 18 8.08 -12.80 -4.42
N ASP A 19 9.15 -13.31 -3.82
CA ASP A 19 9.61 -12.94 -2.47
C ASP A 19 9.94 -11.44 -2.44
N GLY A 20 8.94 -10.60 -2.19
CA GLY A 20 9.10 -9.16 -2.04
C GLY A 20 9.57 -8.82 -0.62
N ALA A 21 10.28 -7.70 -0.49
CA ALA A 21 10.50 -7.09 0.82
C ALA A 21 9.26 -6.28 1.18
N SER A 22 8.45 -6.82 2.08
CA SER A 22 7.18 -6.21 2.44
C SER A 22 7.28 -5.49 3.79
N PHE A 23 6.59 -4.36 3.89
CA PHE A 23 6.52 -3.53 5.08
C PHE A 23 5.08 -3.13 5.34
N THR A 24 4.66 -3.19 6.60
CA THR A 24 3.39 -2.64 7.08
C THR A 24 3.64 -1.38 7.88
N PHE A 25 2.68 -0.46 7.87
CA PHE A 25 2.81 0.80 8.58
C PHE A 25 1.47 1.29 9.09
N ALA A 26 1.53 2.11 10.12
CA ALA A 26 0.39 2.79 10.68
C ALA A 26 0.70 4.27 10.81
N TRP A 27 -0.31 5.09 10.56
CA TRP A 27 -0.27 6.53 10.72
C TRP A 27 -1.40 6.96 11.64
N GLN A 28 -1.09 7.83 12.59
CA GLN A 28 -2.06 8.40 13.52
C GLN A 28 -2.19 9.89 13.27
N GLY A 29 -3.33 10.30 12.71
CA GLY A 29 -3.70 11.69 12.52
C GLY A 29 -4.29 12.34 13.76
N ALA A 30 -4.65 13.62 13.62
CA ALA A 30 -5.45 14.37 14.59
C ALA A 30 -6.96 14.11 14.42
N GLY A 31 -7.79 14.43 15.42
CA GLY A 31 -9.14 13.84 15.54
C GLY A 31 -9.03 12.30 15.53
N GLY A 32 -10.03 11.46 15.61
CA GLY A 32 -9.76 10.00 15.48
C GLY A 32 -9.35 9.51 14.08
N TYR A 33 -8.66 10.30 13.25
CA TYR A 33 -8.20 9.87 11.92
C TYR A 33 -6.97 8.97 12.05
N ALA A 34 -6.98 7.83 11.37
CA ALA A 34 -5.85 6.91 11.34
C ALA A 34 -5.78 6.18 9.99
N MET A 35 -4.64 5.60 9.68
CA MET A 35 -4.46 4.78 8.49
C MET A 35 -3.53 3.61 8.78
N THR A 36 -3.86 2.47 8.16
CA THR A 36 -2.93 1.35 8.00
C THR A 36 -2.56 1.23 6.54
N GLY A 37 -1.34 0.76 6.27
CA GLY A 37 -0.93 0.49 4.92
C GLY A 37 0.16 -0.56 4.85
N ALA A 38 0.45 -0.97 3.62
CA ALA A 38 1.51 -1.89 3.31
C ALA A 38 2.14 -1.55 1.97
N MET A 39 3.41 -1.89 1.82
CA MET A 39 4.12 -1.81 0.56
C MET A 39 5.09 -2.96 0.37
N SER A 40 5.43 -3.26 -0.88
CA SER A 40 6.45 -4.24 -1.24
C SER A 40 7.33 -3.71 -2.37
N PHE A 41 8.58 -4.14 -2.37
CA PHE A 41 9.58 -3.82 -3.40
C PHE A 41 10.64 -4.94 -3.48
N ASP A 42 11.53 -4.86 -4.47
CA ASP A 42 12.60 -5.85 -4.67
C ASP A 42 13.52 -5.96 -3.42
N PRO A 43 13.70 -7.15 -2.83
CA PRO A 43 14.57 -7.35 -1.68
C PRO A 43 16.01 -6.87 -1.85
N ALA A 44 16.53 -6.80 -3.08
CA ALA A 44 17.85 -6.25 -3.38
C ALA A 44 17.99 -4.78 -2.94
N LEU A 45 16.89 -4.08 -2.67
CA LEU A 45 16.86 -2.69 -2.25
C LEU A 45 16.86 -2.49 -0.72
N ILE A 46 16.70 -3.54 0.09
CA ILE A 46 16.63 -3.43 1.57
C ILE A 46 17.85 -2.71 2.17
N GLY A 47 19.04 -2.88 1.58
CA GLY A 47 20.28 -2.24 2.04
C GLY A 47 20.50 -0.82 1.51
N ARG A 48 19.63 -0.31 0.62
CA ARG A 48 19.76 1.05 0.07
C ARG A 48 19.20 2.07 1.05
N ARG A 49 19.70 3.31 1.00
CA ARG A 49 19.17 4.42 1.82
C ARG A 49 17.85 5.00 1.33
N MET A 50 17.38 4.58 0.15
CA MET A 50 16.18 5.13 -0.46
C MET A 50 15.55 4.12 -1.41
N VAL A 51 14.26 3.90 -1.22
CA VAL A 51 13.30 3.29 -2.14
C VAL A 51 12.36 4.40 -2.59
N ARG A 52 12.05 4.45 -3.89
CA ARG A 52 11.17 5.47 -4.49
C ARG A 52 9.94 4.87 -5.13
N GLU A 53 9.02 5.72 -5.57
CA GLU A 53 7.76 5.35 -6.21
C GLU A 53 7.88 4.29 -7.32
N GLN A 54 8.94 4.34 -8.14
CA GLN A 54 9.15 3.39 -9.24
C GLN A 54 9.68 2.02 -8.81
N ASP A 55 10.18 1.92 -7.57
CA ASP A 55 10.73 0.68 -7.02
C ASP A 55 9.65 -0.19 -6.35
N VAL A 56 8.47 0.39 -6.11
CA VAL A 56 7.36 -0.23 -5.38
C VAL A 56 6.52 -1.10 -6.33
N SER A 57 6.36 -2.36 -5.98
CA SER A 57 5.58 -3.36 -6.74
C SER A 57 4.17 -3.54 -6.21
N CYS A 58 3.96 -3.30 -4.90
CA CYS A 58 2.66 -3.31 -4.24
C CYS A 58 2.55 -2.15 -3.27
N PHE A 59 1.38 -1.50 -3.21
CA PHE A 59 1.08 -0.44 -2.24
C PHE A 59 -0.41 -0.38 -1.93
N VAL A 60 -0.76 -0.19 -0.66
CA VAL A 60 -2.14 0.04 -0.21
C VAL A 60 -2.14 0.91 1.04
N ILE A 61 -3.14 1.79 1.12
CA ILE A 61 -3.50 2.56 2.31
C ILE A 61 -5.01 2.49 2.55
N GLU A 62 -5.39 2.34 3.81
CA GLU A 62 -6.78 2.26 4.26
C GLU A 62 -6.97 3.21 5.45
N GLY A 63 -7.86 4.19 5.29
CA GLY A 63 -8.13 5.21 6.29
C GLY A 63 -9.34 4.90 7.15
N THR A 64 -9.30 5.34 8.41
CA THR A 64 -10.43 5.30 9.34
C THR A 64 -10.64 6.64 10.03
N LYS A 65 -11.87 6.87 10.51
CA LYS A 65 -12.24 7.91 11.48
C LYS A 65 -12.96 7.27 12.67
N ASP A 66 -12.36 7.38 13.85
CA ASP A 66 -12.86 6.74 15.08
C ASP A 66 -13.12 5.22 14.88
N GLY A 67 -12.26 4.57 14.08
CA GLY A 67 -12.36 3.15 13.72
C GLY A 67 -13.31 2.84 12.55
N ILE A 68 -14.07 3.82 12.04
CA ILE A 68 -14.97 3.64 10.90
C ILE A 68 -14.19 3.84 9.59
N PRO A 69 -14.23 2.92 8.62
CA PRO A 69 -13.57 3.10 7.32
C PRO A 69 -14.07 4.34 6.58
N ILE A 70 -13.13 5.15 6.07
CA ILE A 70 -13.43 6.38 5.32
C ILE A 70 -12.92 6.36 3.87
N GLY A 71 -12.06 5.41 3.53
CA GLY A 71 -11.54 5.29 2.17
C GLY A 71 -10.31 4.42 2.08
N ARG A 72 -9.90 4.15 0.83
CA ARG A 72 -8.70 3.39 0.50
C ARG A 72 -8.13 3.86 -0.83
N TRP A 73 -6.82 3.71 -0.98
CA TRP A 73 -6.14 3.85 -2.25
C TRP A 73 -5.06 2.77 -2.38
N MET A 74 -4.80 2.30 -3.59
CA MET A 74 -3.89 1.20 -3.85
C MET A 74 -3.21 1.34 -5.20
N LEU A 75 -2.05 0.71 -5.37
CA LEU A 75 -1.19 0.93 -6.54
C LEU A 75 -1.87 0.57 -7.88
N GLY A 76 -2.76 -0.43 -7.90
CA GLY A 76 -3.52 -0.78 -9.11
C GLY A 76 -4.58 0.25 -9.51
N MET A 77 -4.82 1.27 -8.68
CA MET A 77 -5.64 2.45 -9.03
C MET A 77 -4.81 3.59 -9.61
N LEU A 78 -3.49 3.41 -9.77
CA LEU A 78 -2.59 4.43 -10.31
C LEU A 78 -2.97 4.75 -11.77
N GLY A 79 -3.39 5.99 -12.01
CA GLY A 79 -3.64 6.53 -13.34
C GLY A 79 -2.57 7.55 -13.75
N PRO A 80 -2.57 8.00 -15.02
CA PRO A 80 -1.61 8.97 -15.53
C PRO A 80 -1.60 10.31 -14.76
N ASP A 81 -2.75 10.71 -14.23
CA ASP A 81 -2.93 11.98 -13.52
C ASP A 81 -2.87 11.84 -12.00
N THR A 82 -2.63 10.63 -11.49
CA THR A 82 -2.57 10.39 -10.04
C THR A 82 -1.27 10.94 -9.46
N SER A 83 -1.38 11.80 -8.45
CA SER A 83 -0.22 12.19 -7.64
C SER A 83 0.37 10.97 -6.93
N TRP A 84 1.55 10.54 -7.38
CA TRP A 84 2.27 9.39 -6.83
C TRP A 84 3.74 9.73 -6.59
N ARG A 85 4.12 9.79 -5.31
CA ARG A 85 5.47 10.03 -4.83
C ARG A 85 5.68 9.31 -3.52
N LEU A 86 6.81 8.62 -3.40
CA LEU A 86 7.12 7.84 -2.22
C LEU A 86 8.62 7.90 -1.95
N PHE A 87 8.99 8.21 -0.72
CA PHE A 87 10.39 8.18 -0.26
C PHE A 87 10.46 7.37 1.02
N PHE A 88 11.13 6.22 0.95
CA PHE A 88 11.27 5.30 2.09
C PHE A 88 12.73 4.93 2.31
N ASP A 89 13.20 4.99 3.56
CA ASP A 89 14.51 4.46 3.95
C ASP A 89 14.31 3.08 4.58
N PRO A 90 14.62 1.98 3.85
CA PRO A 90 14.44 0.63 4.38
C PRO A 90 15.42 0.28 5.50
N VAL A 91 16.57 0.97 5.59
CA VAL A 91 17.52 0.77 6.70
C VAL A 91 16.98 1.39 7.98
N ALA A 92 16.35 2.56 7.88
CA ALA A 92 15.65 3.18 9.02
C ALA A 92 14.26 2.56 9.27
N SER A 93 13.73 1.80 8.32
CA SER A 93 12.35 1.29 8.31
C SER A 93 11.34 2.41 8.55
N ALA A 94 11.48 3.51 7.80
CA ALA A 94 10.60 4.68 7.94
C ALA A 94 10.43 5.43 6.62
N PHE A 95 9.25 6.03 6.45
CA PHE A 95 9.03 7.01 5.40
C PHE A 95 9.83 8.29 5.70
N VAL A 96 10.36 8.89 4.65
CA VAL A 96 10.98 10.21 4.75
C VAL A 96 9.87 11.22 5.07
N VAL A 97 10.12 12.05 6.08
CA VAL A 97 9.24 13.14 6.52
C VAL A 97 9.87 14.49 6.16
N GLU A 98 9.14 15.59 6.32
CA GLU A 98 9.70 16.92 6.06
C GLU A 98 10.90 17.22 6.98
N GLY A 99 11.78 18.12 6.53
CA GLY A 99 13.02 18.45 7.25
C GLY A 99 14.21 17.53 6.94
N HIS A 100 14.00 16.45 6.18
CA HIS A 100 15.06 15.51 5.76
C HIS A 100 15.59 15.77 4.34
N GLY A 101 15.52 17.03 3.87
CA GLY A 101 16.08 17.45 2.57
C GLY A 101 15.26 17.06 1.34
N VAL A 102 14.10 16.43 1.51
CA VAL A 102 13.15 16.12 0.45
C VAL A 102 11.87 16.90 0.70
N ARG A 103 11.54 17.81 -0.21
CA ARG A 103 10.24 18.50 -0.19
C ARG A 103 9.14 17.56 -0.65
N MET A 104 8.02 17.58 0.05
CA MET A 104 6.83 16.78 -0.18
C MET A 104 7.17 15.31 -0.42
N PRO A 105 7.75 14.61 0.57
CA PRO A 105 8.28 13.27 0.37
C PRO A 105 7.19 12.23 0.08
N GLN A 106 5.92 12.47 0.47
CA GLN A 106 4.82 11.55 0.21
C GLN A 106 3.67 12.25 -0.51
N ALA A 107 3.17 11.64 -1.59
CA ALA A 107 1.97 12.05 -2.30
C ALA A 107 1.29 10.80 -2.82
N TRP A 108 0.23 10.35 -2.16
CA TRP A 108 -0.45 9.09 -2.44
C TRP A 108 -1.89 9.41 -2.82
N ASN A 109 -2.15 9.53 -4.12
CA ASN A 109 -3.41 10.05 -4.66
C ASN A 109 -3.80 11.41 -4.08
N MET A 110 -2.81 12.26 -3.79
CA MET A 110 -3.02 13.60 -3.24
C MET A 110 -1.77 14.46 -3.48
N ASN A 111 -1.90 15.56 -4.22
CA ASN A 111 -0.88 16.59 -4.37
C ASN A 111 -0.75 17.46 -3.10
N GLY A 112 0.16 18.44 -3.12
CA GLY A 112 0.36 19.34 -1.98
C GLY A 112 -0.78 20.32 -1.69
N ALA A 113 -1.73 20.52 -2.61
CA ALA A 113 -2.92 21.34 -2.41
C ALA A 113 -4.11 20.52 -1.86
N GLY A 114 -4.07 19.20 -2.06
CA GLY A 114 -5.10 18.25 -1.64
C GLY A 114 -6.41 18.40 -2.39
N ASP A 115 -6.32 18.69 -3.69
CA ASP A 115 -7.46 18.95 -4.59
C ASP A 115 -7.49 18.03 -5.82
N ASP A 116 -6.80 16.89 -5.76
CA ASP A 116 -6.69 15.92 -6.86
C ASP A 116 -6.91 14.45 -6.43
N CYS A 117 -7.42 14.18 -5.22
CA CYS A 117 -7.73 12.79 -4.83
C CYS A 117 -9.01 12.22 -5.47
N GLY A 118 -9.78 13.06 -6.17
CA GLY A 118 -11.00 12.67 -6.89
C GLY A 118 -12.27 12.71 -6.04
N ILE A 119 -13.42 12.89 -6.70
CA ILE A 119 -14.75 12.83 -6.06
C ILE A 119 -14.99 11.41 -5.53
N GLY A 120 -15.40 11.29 -4.27
CA GLY A 120 -15.47 10.01 -3.55
C GLY A 120 -14.13 9.30 -3.36
N GLY A 121 -13.01 9.98 -3.66
CA GLY A 121 -11.67 9.43 -3.56
C GLY A 121 -11.07 9.56 -2.16
N PHE A 122 -9.94 8.87 -1.98
CA PHE A 122 -9.14 8.85 -0.77
C PHE A 122 -7.67 9.07 -1.15
N GLY A 123 -6.98 9.94 -0.42
CA GLY A 123 -5.57 10.18 -0.61
C GLY A 123 -4.88 10.62 0.66
N PHE A 124 -3.56 10.68 0.61
CA PHE A 124 -2.71 11.14 1.71
C PHE A 124 -1.52 11.89 1.12
N ASN A 125 -1.13 13.00 1.76
CA ASN A 125 0.14 13.63 1.46
C ASN A 125 0.95 13.85 2.73
N LEU A 126 2.25 14.04 2.52
CA LEU A 126 3.17 14.58 3.50
C LEU A 126 3.93 15.69 2.80
N GLY A 127 3.60 16.94 3.14
CA GLY A 127 4.24 18.14 2.61
C GLY A 127 4.57 19.14 3.71
N ASN A 128 5.07 20.31 3.34
CA ASN A 128 5.55 21.32 4.28
C ASN A 128 4.48 21.88 5.24
N LEU A 129 3.19 21.69 4.94
CA LEU A 129 2.09 22.15 5.78
C LEU A 129 1.61 21.09 6.79
N GLY A 130 1.96 19.82 6.59
CA GLY A 130 1.49 18.74 7.43
C GLY A 130 1.50 17.37 6.74
N GLN A 131 1.02 16.40 7.51
CA GLN A 131 0.61 15.09 6.99
C GLN A 131 -0.90 15.02 7.18
N ASP A 132 -1.65 14.81 6.11
CA ASP A 132 -3.11 14.81 6.15
C ASP A 132 -3.75 13.97 5.03
N PHE A 133 -5.02 13.65 5.23
CA PHE A 133 -5.84 12.99 4.23
C PHE A 133 -6.46 13.96 3.24
N CYS A 134 -6.78 13.44 2.07
CA CYS A 134 -7.78 13.97 1.16
C CYS A 134 -8.98 13.03 1.11
N LEU A 135 -10.18 13.60 1.21
CA LEU A 135 -11.45 12.91 1.01
C LEU A 135 -12.32 13.75 0.08
N ASP A 136 -12.95 13.11 -0.89
CA ASP A 136 -13.87 13.77 -1.82
C ASP A 136 -13.26 15.05 -2.45
N ASN A 137 -12.05 14.89 -2.97
CA ASN A 137 -11.25 15.93 -3.61
C ASN A 137 -10.93 17.15 -2.73
N ARG A 138 -10.88 16.97 -1.40
CA ARG A 138 -10.57 18.03 -0.44
C ARG A 138 -9.66 17.54 0.67
N THR A 139 -8.70 18.39 1.02
CA THR A 139 -7.89 18.23 2.23
C THR A 139 -8.76 18.15 3.48
N VAL A 140 -8.53 17.13 4.30
CA VAL A 140 -9.14 16.95 5.61
C VAL A 140 -8.22 17.58 6.65
N VAL A 141 -8.30 18.91 6.80
CA VAL A 141 -7.45 19.66 7.75
C VAL A 141 -7.56 19.15 9.18
N ALA A 142 -8.73 18.60 9.57
CA ALA A 142 -8.92 18.01 10.89
C ALA A 142 -8.08 16.75 11.16
N SER A 143 -7.58 16.07 10.11
CA SER A 143 -6.68 14.92 10.24
C SER A 143 -5.22 15.31 10.45
N ARG A 144 -4.88 16.58 10.21
CA ARG A 144 -3.51 17.06 10.07
C ARG A 144 -2.69 16.91 11.34
N ILE A 145 -1.47 16.40 11.16
CA ILE A 145 -0.39 16.47 12.16
C ILE A 145 0.83 17.20 11.58
N ALA A 146 1.78 17.55 12.45
CA ALA A 146 2.99 18.25 12.05
C ALA A 146 3.80 17.41 11.04
N PRO A 147 4.39 18.05 10.01
CA PRO A 147 4.98 17.32 8.90
C PRO A 147 6.24 16.54 9.25
N GLU A 148 6.94 16.91 10.33
CA GLU A 148 8.14 16.25 10.86
C GLU A 148 7.84 15.04 11.76
N ILE A 149 6.58 14.73 12.05
CA ILE A 149 6.22 13.59 12.90
C ILE A 149 6.73 12.29 12.26
N PRO A 150 7.53 11.46 12.97
CA PRO A 150 8.07 10.23 12.42
C PRO A 150 7.00 9.29 11.90
N PHE A 151 7.27 8.67 10.75
CA PHE A 151 6.34 7.74 10.11
C PHE A 151 7.03 6.37 9.88
N PRO A 152 7.11 5.54 10.94
CA PRO A 152 7.80 4.26 10.90
C PRO A 152 6.98 3.17 10.17
N ALA A 153 7.69 2.15 9.70
CA ALA A 153 7.15 0.93 9.13
C ALA A 153 7.82 -0.30 9.78
N THR A 154 7.16 -1.44 9.73
CA THR A 154 7.66 -2.71 10.23
C THR A 154 7.81 -3.68 9.07
N ARG A 155 8.95 -4.37 9.00
CA ARG A 155 9.15 -5.41 8.00
C ARG A 155 8.19 -6.57 8.28
N ASP A 156 7.40 -6.92 7.28
CA ASP A 156 6.41 -7.98 7.34
C ASP A 156 6.33 -8.68 5.98
N ASN A 157 7.26 -9.60 5.76
CA ASN A 157 7.32 -10.41 4.55
C ASN A 157 6.13 -11.39 4.41
N GLY A 158 5.33 -11.59 5.46
CA GLY A 158 4.15 -12.44 5.42
C GLY A 158 2.87 -11.70 5.03
N TYR A 159 2.93 -10.39 4.83
CA TYR A 159 1.75 -9.60 4.51
C TYR A 159 1.12 -10.02 3.19
N VAL A 160 -0.18 -10.34 3.23
CA VAL A 160 -0.97 -10.71 2.06
C VAL A 160 -1.66 -9.46 1.51
N PHE A 161 -1.18 -8.99 0.36
CA PHE A 161 -1.76 -7.81 -0.29
C PHE A 161 -3.17 -8.08 -0.81
N PRO A 162 -4.11 -7.12 -0.65
CA PRO A 162 -5.43 -7.23 -1.24
C PRO A 162 -5.33 -7.15 -2.77
N ARG A 163 -6.31 -7.74 -3.46
CA ARG A 163 -6.42 -7.66 -4.92
C ARG A 163 -6.41 -6.20 -5.38
N GLY A 164 -5.64 -5.92 -6.43
CA GLY A 164 -5.45 -4.57 -6.98
C GLY A 164 -4.39 -3.73 -6.27
N ALA A 165 -3.72 -4.22 -5.23
CA ALA A 165 -2.63 -3.49 -4.59
C ALA A 165 -1.29 -3.58 -5.32
N CYS A 166 -1.14 -4.46 -6.32
CA CYS A 166 0.11 -4.71 -7.02
C CYS A 166 -0.01 -4.43 -8.53
N THR A 167 1.07 -3.97 -9.17
CA THR A 167 1.14 -3.68 -10.62
C THR A 167 1.65 -4.83 -11.47
N GLY A 168 2.09 -5.94 -10.84
CA GLY A 168 2.35 -7.19 -11.53
C GLY A 168 1.07 -7.79 -12.11
N PRO A 169 1.16 -8.75 -13.05
CA PRO A 169 -0.02 -9.48 -13.48
C PRO A 169 -0.69 -10.04 -12.22
N ASP A 170 -1.95 -9.65 -12.00
CA ASP A 170 -2.93 -10.47 -11.30
C ASP A 170 -2.84 -11.83 -11.98
N LEU A 171 -1.95 -12.72 -11.52
CA LEU A 171 -1.86 -14.09 -11.98
C LEU A 171 -3.17 -14.70 -11.52
N LEU A 172 -4.15 -14.60 -12.43
CA LEU A 172 -5.45 -15.22 -12.45
C LEU A 172 -5.62 -16.14 -11.26
N SER A 173 -6.18 -15.59 -10.18
CA SER A 173 -6.90 -16.41 -9.23
C SER A 173 -8.02 -17.07 -10.02
N LEU A 174 -7.72 -18.23 -10.59
CA LEU A 174 -8.70 -19.29 -10.79
C LEU A 174 -9.07 -19.76 -9.38
N GLY A 175 -9.85 -18.95 -8.68
CA GLY A 175 -10.72 -19.48 -7.63
C GLY A 175 -11.74 -20.40 -8.33
N PRO A 176 -12.04 -21.58 -7.76
CA PRO A 176 -13.18 -22.36 -8.24
C PRO A 176 -14.42 -21.48 -8.18
N SER A 177 -15.20 -21.52 -9.25
CA SER A 177 -16.54 -20.93 -9.31
C SER A 177 -17.28 -21.20 -8.00
N ASP A 178 -17.82 -20.16 -7.39
CA ASP A 178 -18.79 -20.31 -6.31
C ASP A 178 -19.82 -21.38 -6.72
N PRO A 179 -20.06 -22.44 -5.95
CA PRO A 179 -21.22 -23.27 -6.19
C PRO A 179 -22.44 -22.39 -5.98
N ALA A 180 -23.23 -22.23 -7.05
CA ALA A 180 -24.51 -21.56 -7.03
C ALA A 180 -25.29 -21.93 -5.76
N LEU A 181 -25.70 -20.92 -5.00
CA LEU A 181 -26.69 -21.09 -3.95
C LEU A 181 -27.96 -21.70 -4.58
N PRO A 182 -28.56 -22.74 -3.98
CA PRO A 182 -29.84 -23.25 -4.45
C PRO A 182 -30.94 -22.31 -3.97
N GLY A 183 -31.79 -21.86 -4.88
CA GLY A 183 -32.98 -21.09 -4.51
C GLY A 183 -34.02 -21.05 -5.61
N GLY A 184 -35.23 -21.49 -5.27
CA GLY A 184 -36.49 -21.12 -5.92
C GLY A 184 -37.11 -22.17 -6.81
#